data_AF-A0A5C9ETT5-F1
#
_entry.id   AF-A0A5C9ETT5-F1
#
_cell.length_a   1.000
_cell.length_b   1.000
_cell.length_c   1.000
_cell.angle_alpha   90.00
_cell.angle_beta   90.00
_cell.angle_gamma   90.00
#
_symmetry.space_group_name_H-M   'P 1'
#
loop_
_entity.id
_entity.type
_entity.pdbx_description
1 polymer ?
#
loop_
_entity_poly.entity_id
_entity_poly.type
_entity_poly.pdbx_seq_one_letter_code
_entity_poly.pdbx_strand_id
1 'polypeptide(L)'
;MENKLDQPLWLIVCQSDLIAKANLASELNQNDLTLDSYFNFDMSISEIYKGTDMPELIPMRQYIYEDTHFPLQKMKSNDIIIFAIDYRHDKYNKCFYFTENNNNPSFIIFDDNVVQKIRSELDLQNRLLNNFLENPKKVPNEDKIKQFITNILNPEKAEETYEKIESFNSKDVPALTKHMNDRRELPIQHIQLANKSENAFEAYRHYSPQQVIDLIAAILNHITGMTFGFIYNGEISSERDKTYKKWIIWLERQNFKN
;
A
#
# COMPACT_ATOMS: atom_id res chain seq x y z
N MET A 1 11.14 8.92 -25.50
CA MET A 1 9.99 9.07 -24.57
C MET A 1 10.46 8.45 -23.26
N GLU A 2 10.73 9.26 -22.23
CA GLU A 2 11.39 8.81 -20.99
C GLU A 2 10.53 7.81 -20.22
N ASN A 3 11.15 6.75 -19.70
CA ASN A 3 10.57 5.81 -18.74
C ASN A 3 10.35 6.52 -17.40
N LYS A 4 9.36 7.41 -17.32
CA LYS A 4 9.08 8.17 -16.11
C LYS A 4 7.94 7.51 -15.35
N LEU A 5 8.24 7.11 -14.12
CA LEU A 5 7.23 6.74 -13.14
C LEU A 5 6.46 7.99 -12.71
N ASP A 6 5.14 7.87 -12.53
CA ASP A 6 4.29 8.97 -12.07
C ASP A 6 4.53 9.32 -10.60
N GLN A 7 5.12 8.40 -9.84
CA GLN A 7 5.50 8.60 -8.45
C GLN A 7 7.01 8.47 -8.26
N PRO A 8 7.56 9.07 -7.19
CA PRO A 8 8.95 8.84 -6.82
C PRO A 8 9.22 7.34 -6.61
N LEU A 9 10.36 6.85 -7.14
CA LEU A 9 10.75 5.44 -7.07
C LEU A 9 10.65 4.86 -5.64
N TRP A 10 11.09 5.61 -4.62
CA TRP A 10 11.05 5.17 -3.23
C TRP A 10 9.63 4.80 -2.76
N LEU A 11 8.62 5.54 -3.22
CA LEU A 11 7.23 5.33 -2.80
C LEU A 11 6.67 4.05 -3.45
N ILE A 12 6.91 3.87 -4.74
CA ILE A 12 6.51 2.66 -5.48
C ILE A 12 7.21 1.43 -4.89
N VAL A 13 8.52 1.52 -4.61
CA VAL A 13 9.27 0.43 -3.94
C VAL A 13 8.68 0.12 -2.57
N CYS A 14 8.29 1.14 -1.80
CA CYS A 14 7.66 0.96 -0.49
C CYS A 14 6.30 0.26 -0.62
N GLN A 15 5.44 0.71 -1.54
CA GLN A 15 4.09 0.19 -1.74
C GLN A 15 4.05 -1.23 -2.28
N SER A 16 5.02 -1.60 -3.12
CA SER A 16 5.07 -2.91 -3.78
C SER A 16 5.25 -4.05 -2.77
N ASP A 17 4.52 -5.14 -2.96
CA ASP A 17 4.77 -6.42 -2.29
C ASP A 17 5.70 -7.31 -3.11
N LEU A 18 5.69 -7.14 -4.44
CA LEU A 18 6.54 -7.81 -5.40
C LEU A 18 7.23 -6.77 -6.30
N ILE A 19 8.54 -6.89 -6.44
CA ILE A 19 9.33 -6.19 -7.48
C ILE A 19 10.15 -7.24 -8.19
N ALA A 20 9.97 -7.38 -9.49
CA ALA A 20 10.56 -8.47 -10.25
C ALA A 20 10.88 -8.07 -11.68
N LYS A 21 11.88 -8.71 -12.27
CA LYS A 21 12.11 -8.74 -13.70
C LYS A 21 11.17 -9.77 -14.32
N ALA A 22 10.37 -9.33 -15.27
CA ALA A 22 9.30 -10.14 -15.85
C ALA A 22 9.13 -9.89 -17.35
N ASN A 23 8.43 -10.82 -18.00
CA ASN A 23 7.93 -10.72 -19.36
C ASN A 23 6.49 -11.22 -19.41
N LEU A 24 5.74 -10.84 -20.44
CA LEU A 24 4.47 -11.50 -20.69
C LEU A 24 4.67 -12.97 -21.04
N ALA A 25 3.91 -13.85 -20.38
CA ALA A 25 4.02 -15.28 -20.62
C ALA A 25 3.37 -15.73 -21.94
N SER A 26 2.34 -15.02 -22.38
CA SER A 26 1.59 -15.31 -23.59
C SER A 26 1.29 -14.03 -24.37
N GLU A 27 0.98 -14.16 -25.65
CA GLU A 27 0.51 -13.03 -26.43
C GLU A 27 -0.86 -12.58 -25.93
N LEU A 28 -1.03 -11.27 -25.77
CA LEU A 28 -2.33 -10.68 -25.48
C LEU A 28 -3.18 -10.64 -26.74
N ASN A 29 -4.36 -11.24 -26.66
CA ASN A 29 -5.39 -11.05 -27.65
C ASN A 29 -6.14 -9.75 -27.34
N GLN A 30 -5.97 -8.74 -28.20
CA GLN A 30 -6.60 -7.43 -28.01
C GLN A 30 -8.14 -7.49 -28.00
N ASN A 31 -8.73 -8.52 -28.60
CA ASN A 31 -10.18 -8.73 -28.58
C ASN A 31 -10.70 -9.10 -27.18
N ASP A 32 -9.82 -9.50 -26.26
CA ASP A 32 -10.19 -9.85 -24.88
C ASP A 32 -10.17 -8.62 -23.96
N LEU A 33 -9.73 -7.46 -24.45
CA LEU A 33 -9.74 -6.19 -23.72
C LEU A 33 -11.13 -5.56 -23.83
N THR A 34 -11.92 -5.68 -22.76
CA THR A 34 -13.20 -4.99 -22.64
C THR A 34 -13.04 -3.76 -21.74
N LEU A 35 -13.51 -2.60 -22.19
CA LEU A 35 -13.56 -1.38 -21.37
C LEU A 35 -14.39 -1.60 -20.11
N ASP A 36 -14.00 -0.92 -19.04
CA ASP A 36 -14.61 -0.98 -17.72
C ASP A 36 -14.65 -2.39 -17.11
N SER A 37 -13.64 -3.21 -17.42
CA SER A 37 -13.52 -4.58 -16.93
C SER A 37 -12.12 -4.92 -16.45
N TYR A 38 -12.03 -5.97 -15.63
CA TYR A 38 -10.74 -6.55 -15.25
C TYR A 38 -10.25 -7.54 -16.31
N PHE A 39 -9.02 -7.33 -16.76
CA PHE A 39 -8.29 -8.24 -17.63
C PHE A 39 -7.26 -9.03 -16.83
N ASN A 40 -7.20 -10.34 -17.05
CA ASN A 40 -6.24 -11.24 -16.40
C ASN A 40 -5.21 -11.71 -17.43
N PHE A 41 -3.94 -11.79 -17.03
CA PHE A 41 -2.85 -12.27 -17.87
C PHE A 41 -1.73 -12.83 -17.00
N ASP A 42 -0.89 -13.66 -17.58
CA ASP A 42 0.23 -14.27 -16.87
C ASP A 42 1.55 -13.57 -17.21
N MET A 43 2.38 -13.41 -16.18
CA MET A 43 3.75 -12.90 -16.30
C MET A 43 4.75 -14.00 -15.99
N SER A 44 5.75 -14.16 -16.86
CA SER A 44 6.93 -14.97 -16.58
C SER A 44 7.95 -14.16 -15.78
N ILE A 45 8.31 -14.64 -14.59
CA ILE A 45 9.28 -14.02 -13.69
C ILE A 45 10.64 -14.65 -13.87
N SER A 46 11.65 -13.81 -14.10
CA SER A 46 13.05 -14.26 -14.29
C SER A 46 13.96 -13.86 -13.12
N GLU A 47 13.64 -12.79 -12.40
CA GLU A 47 14.40 -12.36 -11.23
C GLU A 47 13.47 -11.64 -10.25
N ILE A 48 13.64 -11.88 -8.95
CA ILE A 48 12.86 -11.21 -7.89
C ILE A 48 13.81 -10.29 -7.11
N TYR A 49 13.44 -9.02 -7.01
CA TYR A 49 14.16 -8.00 -6.23
C TYR A 49 13.53 -7.78 -4.85
N LYS A 50 12.20 -7.88 -4.76
CA LYS A 50 11.42 -7.79 -3.51
C LYS A 50 10.26 -8.78 -3.58
N GLY A 51 10.00 -9.49 -2.50
CA GLY A 51 8.96 -10.54 -2.45
C GLY A 51 9.55 -11.86 -1.95
N THR A 52 8.70 -12.86 -1.78
CA THR A 52 9.12 -14.25 -1.47
C THR A 52 9.13 -15.09 -2.74
N ASP A 53 9.68 -16.30 -2.67
CA ASP A 53 9.69 -17.28 -3.78
C ASP A 53 8.30 -17.37 -4.44
N MET A 54 8.23 -16.92 -5.68
CA MET A 54 7.05 -16.97 -6.53
C MET A 54 7.22 -18.09 -7.57
N PRO A 55 6.12 -18.68 -8.06
CA PRO A 55 6.19 -19.50 -9.26
C PRO A 55 6.75 -18.69 -10.44
N GLU A 56 7.35 -19.38 -11.41
CA GLU A 56 7.86 -18.75 -12.64
C GLU A 56 6.76 -18.03 -13.42
N LEU A 57 5.50 -18.44 -13.27
CA LEU A 57 4.34 -17.80 -13.86
C LEU A 57 3.43 -17.26 -12.76
N ILE A 58 3.19 -15.95 -12.77
CA ILE A 58 2.26 -15.31 -11.84
C ILE A 58 1.05 -14.73 -12.57
N PRO A 59 -0.17 -14.93 -12.05
CA PRO A 59 -1.35 -14.27 -12.57
C PRO A 59 -1.37 -12.80 -12.14
N MET A 60 -1.46 -11.92 -13.12
CA MET A 60 -1.67 -10.49 -12.96
C MET A 60 -3.10 -10.12 -13.37
N ARG A 61 -3.59 -9.03 -12.79
CA ARG A 61 -4.88 -8.43 -13.12
C ARG A 61 -4.73 -6.92 -13.28
N GLN A 62 -5.38 -6.37 -14.30
CA GLN A 62 -5.43 -4.93 -14.55
C GLN A 62 -6.86 -4.52 -14.90
N TYR A 63 -7.34 -3.41 -14.34
CA TYR A 63 -8.60 -2.82 -14.78
C TYR A 63 -8.37 -1.98 -16.04
N ILE A 64 -9.26 -2.12 -17.02
CA ILE A 64 -9.14 -1.52 -18.33
C ILE A 64 -10.11 -0.35 -18.47
N TYR A 65 -9.57 0.88 -18.43
CA TYR A 65 -10.24 2.14 -18.84
C TYR A 65 -9.77 2.59 -20.23
N GLU A 66 -10.46 3.57 -20.83
CA GLU A 66 -10.19 4.13 -22.17
C GLU A 66 -8.70 4.48 -22.39
N ASP A 67 -8.02 5.04 -21.38
CA ASP A 67 -6.62 5.48 -21.49
C ASP A 67 -5.58 4.40 -21.08
N THR A 68 -6.02 3.27 -20.52
CA THR A 68 -5.11 2.23 -19.95
C THR A 68 -4.72 1.13 -20.94
N HIS A 69 -5.14 1.22 -22.21
CA HIS A 69 -4.78 0.25 -23.25
C HIS A 69 -3.29 0.31 -23.64
N PHE A 70 -2.65 1.46 -23.42
CA PHE A 70 -1.30 1.79 -23.88
C PHE A 70 -0.10 1.01 -23.28
N PRO A 71 -0.14 0.41 -22.08
CA PRO A 71 1.05 -0.18 -21.48
C PRO A 71 1.34 -1.62 -21.91
N LEU A 72 0.30 -2.41 -22.14
CA LEU A 72 0.41 -3.84 -22.40
C LEU A 72 1.18 -4.15 -23.69
N GLN A 73 1.04 -3.30 -24.72
CA GLN A 73 1.80 -3.44 -25.96
C GLN A 73 3.31 -3.24 -25.77
N LYS A 74 3.73 -2.35 -24.86
CA LYS A 74 5.16 -2.09 -24.58
C LYS A 74 5.85 -3.25 -23.88
N MET A 75 5.10 -4.05 -23.12
CA MET A 75 5.60 -5.24 -22.44
C MET A 75 5.90 -6.40 -23.40
N LYS A 76 5.25 -6.45 -24.58
CA LYS A 76 5.34 -7.60 -25.50
C LYS A 76 6.77 -7.88 -26.01
N SER A 77 7.65 -6.87 -25.99
CA SER A 77 8.95 -6.95 -26.67
C SER A 77 10.14 -6.61 -25.79
N ASN A 78 9.94 -6.45 -24.47
CA ASN A 78 10.99 -6.03 -23.57
C ASN A 78 10.90 -6.80 -22.25
N ASP A 79 12.06 -7.16 -21.71
CA ASP A 79 12.19 -7.37 -20.28
C ASP A 79 11.70 -6.11 -19.56
N ILE A 80 10.80 -6.29 -18.60
CA ILE A 80 10.30 -5.20 -17.77
C ILE A 80 10.59 -5.46 -16.29
N ILE A 81 10.65 -4.39 -15.52
CA ILE A 81 10.55 -4.44 -14.06
C ILE A 81 9.10 -4.14 -13.70
N ILE A 82 8.44 -5.07 -13.02
CA ILE A 82 7.10 -4.88 -12.48
C ILE A 82 7.16 -4.46 -11.02
N PHE A 83 6.23 -3.59 -10.62
CA PHE A 83 5.95 -3.21 -9.25
C PHE A 83 4.50 -3.58 -8.96
N ALA A 84 4.33 -4.59 -8.11
CA ALA A 84 3.03 -5.20 -7.89
C ALA A 84 2.65 -5.29 -6.41
N ILE A 85 1.35 -5.20 -6.14
CA ILE A 85 0.73 -5.46 -4.84
C ILE A 85 0.05 -6.83 -4.85
N ASP A 86 0.17 -7.58 -3.76
CA ASP A 86 -0.52 -8.85 -3.54
C ASP A 86 -1.98 -8.51 -3.21
N TYR A 87 -2.91 -8.86 -4.10
CA TYR A 87 -4.33 -8.59 -3.89
C TYR A 87 -5.09 -9.92 -3.84
N ARG A 88 -5.78 -10.13 -2.72
CA ARG A 88 -6.58 -11.33 -2.50
C ARG A 88 -8.05 -10.96 -2.63
N HIS A 89 -8.55 -11.00 -3.87
CA HIS A 89 -9.95 -10.67 -4.16
C HIS A 89 -10.92 -11.76 -3.64
N ASP A 90 -10.44 -13.00 -3.52
CA ASP A 90 -11.18 -14.12 -2.94
C ASP A 90 -10.20 -15.06 -2.23
N LYS A 91 -10.71 -15.98 -1.39
CA LYS A 91 -9.89 -16.96 -0.66
C LYS A 91 -9.14 -17.94 -1.57
N TYR A 92 -9.33 -17.90 -2.89
CA TYR A 92 -9.01 -19.00 -3.79
C TYR A 92 -8.05 -18.64 -4.93
N ASN A 93 -7.91 -17.36 -5.31
CA ASN A 93 -7.04 -16.93 -6.40
C ASN A 93 -6.18 -15.74 -5.98
N LYS A 94 -4.94 -16.01 -5.58
CA LYS A 94 -3.91 -14.97 -5.45
C LYS A 94 -3.65 -14.39 -6.83
N CYS A 95 -3.84 -13.08 -6.99
CA CYS A 95 -3.44 -12.36 -8.18
C CYS A 95 -2.74 -11.06 -7.80
N PHE A 96 -1.86 -10.60 -8.68
CA PHE A 96 -1.10 -9.38 -8.49
C PHE A 96 -1.70 -8.26 -9.32
N TYR A 97 -1.69 -7.05 -8.76
CA TYR A 97 -2.08 -5.84 -9.47
C TYR A 97 -0.85 -4.95 -9.57
N PHE A 98 -0.74 -4.16 -10.63
CA PHE A 98 0.22 -3.06 -10.61
C PHE A 98 -0.13 -2.12 -9.46
N THR A 99 0.88 -1.54 -8.81
CA THR A 99 0.62 -0.60 -7.71
C THR A 99 -0.27 0.55 -8.22
N GLU A 100 -1.35 0.84 -7.49
CA GLU A 100 -2.43 1.76 -7.89
C GLU A 100 -1.88 3.08 -8.45
N ASN A 101 -2.07 3.29 -9.74
CA ASN A 101 -2.18 4.61 -10.31
C ASN A 101 -3.04 4.52 -11.57
N ASN A 102 -4.17 5.22 -11.59
CA ASN A 102 -5.25 5.03 -12.56
C ASN A 102 -4.83 5.28 -14.02
N ASN A 103 -3.66 5.86 -14.27
CA ASN A 103 -3.27 6.35 -15.60
C ASN A 103 -1.96 5.76 -16.15
N ASN A 104 -1.16 5.06 -15.35
CA ASN A 104 0.13 4.54 -15.81
C ASN A 104 0.54 3.34 -14.95
N PRO A 105 0.57 2.12 -15.50
CA PRO A 105 0.94 0.96 -14.71
C PRO A 105 2.38 1.07 -14.27
N SER A 106 2.59 0.62 -13.04
CA SER A 106 3.86 0.65 -12.36
C SER A 106 4.75 -0.48 -12.87
N PHE A 107 5.15 -0.38 -14.13
CA PHE A 107 6.28 -1.12 -14.68
C PHE A 107 7.16 -0.16 -15.48
N ILE A 108 8.39 -0.58 -15.69
CA ILE A 108 9.36 0.15 -16.49
C ILE A 108 10.14 -0.85 -17.32
N ILE A 109 10.64 -0.42 -18.47
CA ILE A 109 11.55 -1.24 -19.27
C ILE A 109 12.79 -1.53 -18.44
N PHE A 110 13.24 -2.78 -18.49
CA PHE A 110 14.43 -3.23 -17.80
C PHE A 110 15.65 -2.38 -18.20
N ASP A 111 16.39 -1.94 -17.19
CA ASP A 111 17.63 -1.19 -17.32
C ASP A 111 18.47 -1.43 -16.06
N ASP A 112 19.74 -1.78 -16.22
CA ASP A 112 20.62 -2.12 -15.10
C ASP A 112 20.79 -0.96 -14.11
N ASN A 113 20.80 0.29 -14.58
CA ASN A 113 20.88 1.45 -13.69
C ASN A 113 19.61 1.58 -12.86
N VAL A 114 18.46 1.23 -13.43
CA VAL A 114 17.20 1.22 -12.68
C VAL A 114 17.21 0.10 -11.63
N VAL A 115 17.67 -1.09 -11.98
CA VAL A 115 17.83 -2.20 -11.01
C VAL A 115 18.74 -1.80 -9.86
N GLN A 116 19.86 -1.13 -10.13
CA GLN A 116 20.76 -0.62 -9.09
C GLN A 116 20.07 0.40 -8.17
N LYS A 117 19.25 1.30 -8.73
CA LYS A 117 18.46 2.25 -7.93
C LYS A 117 17.43 1.55 -7.06
N ILE A 118 16.76 0.51 -7.57
CA ILE A 118 15.80 -0.30 -6.81
C ILE A 118 16.50 -1.01 -5.65
N ARG A 119 17.63 -1.68 -5.90
CA ARG A 119 18.38 -2.38 -4.85
C ARG A 119 18.87 -1.41 -3.77
N SER A 120 19.44 -0.27 -4.17
CA SER A 120 19.87 0.78 -3.25
C SER A 120 18.71 1.33 -2.41
N GLU A 121 17.53 1.47 -3.01
CA GLU A 121 16.33 1.91 -2.33
C GLU A 121 15.83 0.87 -1.33
N LEU A 122 15.81 -0.42 -1.69
CA LEU A 122 15.45 -1.52 -0.80
C LEU A 122 16.38 -1.57 0.42
N ASP A 123 17.69 -1.46 0.20
CA ASP A 123 18.68 -1.43 1.29
C ASP A 123 18.46 -0.24 2.23
N LEU A 124 18.14 0.93 1.68
CA LEU A 124 17.83 2.11 2.49
C LEU A 124 16.54 1.91 3.29
N GLN A 125 15.45 1.41 2.68
CA GLN A 125 14.19 1.14 3.40
C GLN A 125 14.38 0.13 4.53
N ASN A 126 15.16 -0.94 4.30
CA ASN A 126 15.50 -1.92 5.32
C ASN A 126 16.27 -1.29 6.48
N ARG A 127 17.25 -0.41 6.21
CA ARG A 127 17.96 0.32 7.26
C ARG A 127 17.06 1.25 8.07
N LEU A 128 16.17 1.99 7.40
CA LEU A 128 15.22 2.89 8.07
C LEU A 128 14.28 2.10 8.98
N LEU A 129 13.74 0.99 8.48
CA LEU A 129 12.87 0.10 9.24
C LEU A 129 13.59 -0.47 10.47
N ASN A 130 14.78 -1.05 10.29
CA ASN A 130 15.54 -1.64 11.39
C ASN A 130 15.91 -0.59 12.43
N ASN A 131 16.37 0.59 12.01
CA ASN A 131 16.68 1.68 12.93
C ASN A 131 15.47 2.13 13.76
N PHE A 132 14.28 2.23 13.14
CA PHE A 132 13.06 2.57 13.87
C PHE A 132 12.69 1.52 14.91
N LEU A 133 12.79 0.23 14.55
CA LEU A 133 12.44 -0.89 15.42
C LEU A 133 13.43 -1.05 16.60
N GLU A 134 14.72 -0.86 16.35
CA GLU A 134 15.77 -0.99 17.36
C GLU A 134 15.89 0.25 18.25
N ASN A 135 15.66 1.44 17.70
CA ASN A 135 15.86 2.72 18.37
C ASN A 135 14.64 3.65 18.23
N PRO A 136 13.47 3.26 18.77
CA PRO A 136 12.26 4.05 18.63
C PRO A 136 12.40 5.40 19.33
N LYS A 137 12.39 6.48 18.53
CA LYS A 137 12.52 7.85 19.03
C LYS A 137 11.33 8.23 19.92
N LYS A 138 11.57 9.15 20.85
CA LYS A 138 10.48 9.84 21.54
C LYS A 138 9.79 10.76 20.54
N VAL A 139 8.47 10.69 20.48
CA VAL A 139 7.66 11.48 19.55
C VAL A 139 6.70 12.38 20.33
N PRO A 140 6.36 13.57 19.80
CA PRO A 140 5.29 14.39 20.37
C PRO A 140 3.97 13.62 20.44
N ASN A 141 3.08 14.03 21.35
CA ASN A 141 1.72 13.50 21.47
C ASN A 141 1.61 12.00 21.77
N GLU A 142 2.68 11.33 22.20
CA GLU A 142 2.66 9.89 22.52
C GLU A 142 1.62 9.56 23.61
N ASP A 143 1.53 10.37 24.67
CA ASP A 143 0.55 10.15 25.75
C ASP A 143 -0.89 10.38 25.29
N LYS A 144 -1.11 11.35 24.38
CA LYS A 144 -2.40 11.59 23.73
C LYS A 144 -2.86 10.36 22.96
N ILE A 145 -1.96 9.74 22.17
CA ILE A 145 -2.29 8.53 21.39
C ILE A 145 -2.48 7.32 22.29
N LYS A 146 -1.68 7.15 23.35
CA LYS A 146 -1.91 6.09 24.35
C LYS A 146 -3.28 6.20 24.98
N GLN A 147 -3.67 7.40 25.41
CA GLN A 147 -4.99 7.64 26.01
C GLN A 147 -6.12 7.37 25.02
N PHE A 148 -5.97 7.79 23.76
CA PHE A 148 -6.91 7.47 22.69
C PHE A 148 -7.08 5.96 22.54
N ILE A 149 -5.98 5.19 22.44
CA ILE A 149 -6.01 3.72 22.31
C ILE A 149 -6.68 3.07 23.53
N THR A 150 -6.37 3.54 24.74
CA THR A 150 -7.03 3.06 25.96
C THR A 150 -8.54 3.28 25.93
N ASN A 151 -9.00 4.42 25.41
CA ASN A 151 -10.42 4.75 25.38
C ASN A 151 -11.19 4.00 24.28
N ILE A 152 -10.62 3.82 23.08
CA ILE A 152 -11.28 3.05 22.00
C ILE A 152 -11.43 1.56 22.35
N LEU A 153 -10.58 1.04 23.23
CA LEU A 153 -10.66 -0.33 23.72
C LEU A 153 -11.64 -0.50 24.89
N ASN A 154 -12.19 0.59 25.42
CA ASN A 154 -13.27 0.56 26.39
C ASN A 154 -14.61 0.69 25.64
N PRO A 155 -15.48 -0.36 25.63
CA PRO A 155 -16.76 -0.32 24.93
C PRO A 155 -17.64 0.89 25.32
N GLU A 156 -17.60 1.33 26.58
CA GLU A 156 -18.41 2.45 27.07
C GLU A 156 -17.93 3.81 26.55
N LYS A 157 -16.69 3.89 26.04
CA LYS A 157 -16.06 5.14 25.58
C LYS A 157 -15.74 5.14 24.09
N ALA A 158 -15.84 4.01 23.42
CA ALA A 158 -15.35 3.84 22.06
C ALA A 158 -16.04 4.79 21.07
N GLU A 159 -17.37 4.90 21.09
CA GLU A 159 -18.14 5.77 20.19
C GLU A 159 -17.73 7.25 20.34
N GLU A 160 -17.79 7.80 21.56
CA GLU A 160 -17.36 9.18 21.86
C GLU A 160 -15.88 9.42 21.50
N THR A 161 -15.05 8.39 21.58
CA THR A 161 -13.63 8.50 21.22
C THR A 161 -13.43 8.51 19.71
N TYR A 162 -14.26 7.80 18.94
CA TYR A 162 -14.21 7.81 17.48
C TYR A 162 -14.58 9.17 16.88
N GLU A 163 -15.50 9.91 17.51
CA GLU A 163 -15.81 11.30 17.11
C GLU A 163 -14.59 12.22 17.15
N LYS A 164 -13.57 11.88 17.95
CA LYS A 164 -12.34 12.67 18.11
C LYS A 164 -11.28 12.36 17.05
N ILE A 165 -11.50 11.36 16.19
CA ILE A 165 -10.53 10.97 15.16
C ILE A 165 -10.18 12.15 14.25
N GLU A 166 -11.18 12.97 13.89
CA GLU A 166 -10.98 14.10 12.97
C GLU A 166 -10.13 15.24 13.57
N SER A 167 -9.91 15.22 14.88
CA SER A 167 -9.02 16.17 15.56
C SER A 167 -7.53 15.85 15.36
N PHE A 168 -7.21 14.65 14.89
CA PHE A 168 -5.83 14.29 14.58
C PHE A 168 -5.33 15.00 13.33
N ASN A 169 -4.05 15.39 13.37
CA ASN A 169 -3.40 16.11 12.28
C ASN A 169 -1.99 15.57 12.02
N SER A 170 -1.26 16.21 11.10
CA SER A 170 0.09 15.78 10.70
C SER A 170 1.08 15.67 11.87
N LYS A 171 0.90 16.42 12.97
CA LYS A 171 1.77 16.34 14.16
C LYS A 171 1.53 15.06 14.98
N ASP A 172 0.38 14.42 14.82
CA ASP A 172 0.03 13.18 15.53
C ASP A 172 0.54 11.92 14.80
N VAL A 173 0.86 12.04 13.50
CA VAL A 173 1.27 10.92 12.64
C VAL A 173 2.44 10.10 13.21
N PRO A 174 3.55 10.69 13.72
CA PRO A 174 4.64 9.90 14.28
C PRO A 174 4.22 9.03 15.48
N ALA A 175 3.35 9.56 16.35
CA ALA A 175 2.84 8.81 17.49
C ALA A 175 1.84 7.72 17.09
N LEU A 176 0.96 8.00 16.13
CA LEU A 176 0.06 7.01 15.55
C LEU A 176 0.85 5.85 14.93
N THR A 177 1.85 6.12 14.08
CA THR A 177 2.69 5.09 13.47
C THR A 177 3.44 4.26 14.51
N LYS A 178 3.97 4.87 15.58
CA LYS A 178 4.65 4.16 16.67
C LYS A 178 3.73 3.16 17.39
N HIS A 179 2.45 3.49 17.53
CA HIS A 179 1.45 2.63 18.18
C HIS A 179 0.70 1.71 17.22
N MET A 180 1.04 1.74 15.93
CA MET A 180 0.32 1.00 14.90
C MET A 180 0.42 -0.52 15.04
N ASN A 181 1.42 -1.06 15.73
CA ASN A 181 1.56 -2.51 15.92
C ASN A 181 0.64 -3.10 17.01
N ASP A 182 -0.31 -2.32 17.54
CA ASP A 182 -1.29 -2.82 18.51
C ASP A 182 -2.30 -3.75 17.83
N ARG A 183 -2.34 -5.01 18.28
CA ARG A 183 -3.15 -6.10 17.71
C ARG A 183 -4.43 -6.40 18.49
N ARG A 184 -4.76 -5.60 19.51
CA ARG A 184 -5.98 -5.82 20.29
C ARG A 184 -7.22 -5.58 19.42
N GLU A 185 -8.23 -6.42 19.61
CA GLU A 185 -9.51 -6.29 18.91
C GLU A 185 -10.27 -5.06 19.40
N LEU A 186 -10.95 -4.39 18.49
CA LEU A 186 -11.81 -3.27 18.79
C LEU A 186 -13.18 -3.77 19.24
N PRO A 187 -13.73 -3.25 20.35
CA PRO A 187 -15.08 -3.62 20.80
C PRO A 187 -16.17 -3.10 19.85
N ILE A 188 -15.91 -1.98 19.15
CA ILE A 188 -16.78 -1.41 18.14
C ILE A 188 -16.01 -1.38 16.82
N GLN A 189 -16.41 -2.21 15.88
CA GLN A 189 -15.73 -2.45 14.60
C GLN A 189 -16.36 -1.66 13.45
N HIS A 190 -16.81 -0.44 13.74
CA HIS A 190 -17.39 0.46 12.75
C HIS A 190 -16.96 1.90 13.07
N ILE A 191 -16.44 2.60 12.07
CA ILE A 191 -16.13 4.02 12.15
C ILE A 191 -16.64 4.73 10.89
N GLN A 192 -16.86 6.03 11.03
CA GLN A 192 -17.20 6.92 9.93
C GLN A 192 -16.18 8.05 9.90
N LEU A 193 -15.68 8.37 8.71
CA LEU A 193 -14.73 9.46 8.50
C LEU A 193 -15.32 10.41 7.45
N ALA A 194 -15.41 11.71 7.74
CA ALA A 194 -15.91 12.66 6.77
C ALA A 194 -14.98 12.75 5.55
N ASN A 195 -15.58 12.83 4.37
CA ASN A 195 -14.86 13.17 3.15
C ASN A 195 -14.62 14.68 3.11
N LYS A 196 -13.35 15.07 2.97
CA LYS A 196 -12.92 16.47 2.91
C LYS A 196 -12.80 17.02 1.49
N SER A 197 -13.00 16.19 0.47
CA SER A 197 -12.94 16.61 -0.94
C SER A 197 -14.28 17.19 -1.37
N GLU A 198 -14.26 18.36 -2.03
CA GLU A 198 -15.46 19.01 -2.58
C GLU A 198 -16.17 18.15 -3.63
N ASN A 199 -15.44 17.23 -4.27
CA ASN A 199 -15.95 16.34 -5.31
C ASN A 199 -16.24 14.92 -4.80
N ALA A 200 -16.27 14.69 -3.48
CA ALA A 200 -16.58 13.37 -2.94
C ALA A 200 -18.05 13.00 -3.20
N PHE A 201 -18.29 11.82 -3.80
CA PHE A 201 -19.63 11.32 -4.06
C PHE A 201 -20.42 11.07 -2.77
N GLU A 202 -19.75 10.58 -1.72
CA GLU A 202 -20.33 10.34 -0.40
C GLU A 202 -19.81 11.39 0.60
N ALA A 203 -20.65 11.81 1.56
CA ALA A 203 -20.23 12.71 2.63
C ALA A 203 -19.30 12.03 3.65
N TYR A 204 -19.46 10.72 3.84
CA TYR A 204 -18.72 9.92 4.79
C TYR A 204 -18.19 8.65 4.14
N ARG A 205 -16.99 8.23 4.55
CA ARG A 205 -16.49 6.87 4.28
C ARG A 205 -16.75 6.00 5.50
N HIS A 206 -17.29 4.82 5.25
CA HIS A 206 -17.54 3.80 6.27
C HIS A 206 -16.40 2.78 6.27
N TYR A 207 -15.82 2.52 7.45
CA TYR A 207 -14.79 1.49 7.62
C TYR A 207 -15.20 0.54 8.75
N SER A 208 -14.79 -0.72 8.62
CA SER A 208 -15.04 -1.76 9.63
C SER A 208 -13.73 -2.32 10.20
N PRO A 209 -12.95 -1.51 10.95
CA PRO A 209 -11.67 -1.97 11.49
C PRO A 209 -11.88 -3.05 12.55
N GLN A 210 -11.09 -4.13 12.52
CA GLN A 210 -11.20 -5.21 13.51
C GLN A 210 -10.23 -5.04 14.67
N GLN A 211 -9.01 -4.57 14.38
CA GLN A 211 -7.95 -4.37 15.36
C GLN A 211 -7.50 -2.90 15.42
N VAL A 212 -6.81 -2.52 16.49
CA VAL A 212 -6.26 -1.16 16.67
C VAL A 212 -5.38 -0.74 15.48
N ILE A 213 -4.56 -1.64 14.92
CA ILE A 213 -3.81 -1.35 13.69
C ILE A 213 -4.70 -0.92 12.52
N ASP A 214 -5.84 -1.59 12.33
CA ASP A 214 -6.73 -1.36 11.19
C ASP A 214 -7.32 0.06 11.28
N LEU A 215 -7.73 0.44 12.49
CA LEU A 215 -8.17 1.80 12.80
C LEU A 215 -7.05 2.82 12.59
N ILE A 216 -5.84 2.57 13.14
CA ILE A 216 -4.72 3.50 12.99
C ILE A 216 -4.34 3.66 11.50
N ALA A 217 -4.37 2.60 10.70
CA ALA A 217 -4.14 2.67 9.27
C ALA A 217 -5.16 3.58 8.57
N ALA A 218 -6.44 3.48 8.92
CA ALA A 218 -7.50 4.33 8.37
C ALA A 218 -7.33 5.80 8.79
N ILE A 219 -6.97 6.06 10.05
CA ILE A 219 -6.67 7.41 10.55
C ILE A 219 -5.47 8.01 9.80
N LEU A 220 -4.39 7.24 9.65
CA LEU A 220 -3.20 7.68 8.93
C LEU A 220 -3.51 7.99 7.46
N ASN A 221 -4.31 7.15 6.79
CA ASN A 221 -4.80 7.43 5.44
C ASN A 221 -5.62 8.72 5.39
N HIS A 222 -6.54 8.92 6.34
CA HIS A 222 -7.36 10.13 6.39
C HIS A 222 -6.52 11.40 6.58
N ILE A 223 -5.49 11.37 7.42
CA ILE A 223 -4.62 12.52 7.69
C ILE A 223 -3.68 12.82 6.53
N THR A 224 -3.10 11.77 5.92
CA THR A 224 -1.97 11.93 4.98
C THR A 224 -2.36 11.79 3.50
N GLY A 225 -3.53 11.22 3.21
CA GLY A 225 -3.93 10.79 1.87
C GLY A 225 -3.16 9.57 1.35
N MET A 226 -2.22 9.02 2.13
CA MET A 226 -1.38 7.89 1.71
C MET A 226 -2.08 6.56 1.99
N THR A 227 -1.95 5.62 1.05
CA THR A 227 -2.40 4.23 1.22
C THR A 227 -1.23 3.26 1.06
N PHE A 228 -1.18 2.24 1.92
CA PHE A 228 -0.17 1.19 1.90
C PHE A 228 -0.79 -0.21 1.88
N GLY A 229 -2.04 -0.29 1.46
CA GLY A 229 -2.89 -1.47 1.52
C GLY A 229 -4.19 -1.14 2.25
N PHE A 230 -5.27 -1.80 1.83
CA PHE A 230 -6.54 -1.77 2.54
C PHE A 230 -6.61 -3.03 3.39
N ILE A 231 -6.65 -2.89 4.72
CA ILE A 231 -6.86 -4.02 5.59
C ILE A 231 -8.34 -4.42 5.50
N TYR A 232 -8.71 -5.16 4.45
CA TYR A 232 -10.10 -5.54 4.20
C TYR A 232 -10.56 -6.61 5.20
N ASN A 233 -11.60 -6.28 5.99
CA ASN A 233 -12.51 -7.21 6.68
C ASN A 233 -11.87 -8.48 7.27
N GLY A 234 -10.78 -8.33 8.03
CA GLY A 234 -10.15 -9.43 8.77
C GLY A 234 -9.02 -10.15 8.06
N GLU A 235 -8.21 -9.36 7.35
CA GLU A 235 -6.91 -9.76 6.83
C GLU A 235 -6.04 -10.60 7.78
N ILE A 236 -5.13 -11.34 7.16
CA ILE A 236 -4.20 -12.24 7.83
C ILE A 236 -3.11 -11.38 8.49
N SER A 237 -2.62 -11.80 9.67
CA SER A 237 -1.57 -11.09 10.43
C SER A 237 -0.38 -10.60 9.59
N SER A 238 -0.04 -11.30 8.50
CA SER A 238 1.04 -10.92 7.60
C SER A 238 0.78 -9.66 6.78
N GLU A 239 -0.47 -9.34 6.42
CA GLU A 239 -0.82 -8.11 5.72
C GLU A 239 -0.75 -6.90 6.67
N ARG A 240 -1.20 -7.08 7.91
CA ARG A 240 -1.01 -6.11 9.00
C ARG A 240 0.46 -5.78 9.23
N ASP A 241 1.33 -6.78 9.25
CA ASP A 241 2.77 -6.58 9.40
C ASP A 241 3.37 -5.82 8.21
N LYS A 242 2.95 -6.14 6.98
CA LYS A 242 3.38 -5.39 5.78
C LYS A 242 2.95 -3.93 5.87
N THR A 243 1.69 -3.67 6.18
CA THR A 243 1.14 -2.31 6.28
C THR A 243 1.87 -1.51 7.36
N TYR A 244 2.11 -2.10 8.54
CA TYR A 244 2.90 -1.47 9.59
C TYR A 244 4.31 -1.07 9.13
N LYS A 245 5.04 -1.99 8.49
CA LYS A 245 6.39 -1.73 7.96
C LYS A 245 6.38 -0.62 6.92
N LYS A 246 5.39 -0.60 6.01
CA LYS A 246 5.24 0.46 4.98
C LYS A 246 5.03 1.84 5.61
N TRP A 247 4.20 1.93 6.66
CA TRP A 247 4.02 3.20 7.39
C TRP A 247 5.28 3.69 8.11
N ILE A 248 6.06 2.78 8.71
CA ILE A 248 7.36 3.13 9.31
C ILE A 248 8.30 3.70 8.24
N ILE A 249 8.44 3.00 7.11
CA ILE A 249 9.32 3.43 6.01
C ILE A 249 8.89 4.80 5.50
N TRP A 250 7.58 5.01 5.30
CA TRP A 250 7.06 6.30 4.87
C TRP A 250 7.36 7.42 5.86
N LEU A 251 7.17 7.18 7.16
CA LEU A 251 7.44 8.16 8.22
C LEU A 251 8.93 8.54 8.25
N GLU A 252 9.82 7.55 8.29
CA GLU A 252 11.27 7.77 8.31
C GLU A 252 11.75 8.48 7.02
N ARG A 253 11.10 8.20 5.88
CA ARG A 253 11.35 8.92 4.62
C ARG A 253 10.96 10.38 4.67
N GLN A 254 9.87 10.74 5.34
CA GLN A 254 9.50 12.16 5.50
C GLN A 254 10.52 12.89 6.37
N ASN A 255 11.03 12.24 7.42
CA ASN A 255 12.06 12.81 8.29
C ASN A 255 13.40 13.01 7.57
N PHE A 256 13.74 12.16 6.59
CA PHE A 256 14.99 12.27 5.82
C PHE A 256 15.01 13.42 4.80
N LYS A 257 13.86 14.04 4.51
CA LYS A 257 13.76 15.18 3.58
C LYS A 257 13.95 16.55 4.26
N ASN A 258 13.94 16.58 5.60
CA ASN A 258 14.16 17.76 6.43
C ASN A 258 15.57 17.73 7.01
#